data_AF-A0A7X7YXZ0-F1
#
_entry.id   AF-A0A7X7YXZ0-F1
#
_cell.length_a   1.000
_cell.length_b   1.000
_cell.length_c   1.000
_cell.angle_alpha   90.00
_cell.angle_beta   90.00
_cell.angle_gamma   90.00
#
_symmetry.space_group_name_H-M   'P 1'
#
loop_
_entity.id
_entity.type
_entity.pdbx_description
1 polymer ?
#
loop_
_entity_poly.entity_id
_entity_poly.type
_entity_poly.pdbx_seq_one_letter_code
_entity_poly.pdbx_strand_id
1 'polypeptide(L)'
;DGVMEGCQHNTMDVEYYGPNPQMGIWYLGALRAAEEMAKHVGDAQFAATCHDLFEQGSKWIDANLFNGEYYEHKIQPPTDASQVAASLLVGMGAKDLTKPDYQLGAGCLVDQLVGQYTAHVCGLGYLVDKEHVRTTLQSIMKYNYRQGLYGHFNCMRSFALGDESILLMAAYPKERPNNPFPYFTEVMTGFEYAAAVGMLYEDQTKEGLKCIRNIRDRYDGRKRSPFDEAECGHHYARAMASWAAVLALTGFHYSGVDKSMTLAPDEGTCFWSNGYAWGTYTLKRSGKRMDVTLSVLQGDLTLTKFVLTGHGYRAFEKPLQVAAGQRATFAIARAK
;
A
#
# COMPACT_ATOMS: atom_id res chain seq x y z
N ASP A 1 17.90 17.02 2.44
CA ASP A 1 16.51 17.35 2.04
C ASP A 1 15.55 16.19 2.26
N GLY A 2 16.02 14.97 2.60
CA GLY A 2 15.14 13.85 2.92
C GLY A 2 14.55 13.15 1.69
N VAL A 3 15.10 13.41 0.51
CA VAL A 3 14.61 12.85 -0.76
C VAL A 3 15.53 11.73 -1.21
N MET A 4 14.95 10.58 -1.56
CA MET A 4 15.71 9.50 -2.22
C MET A 4 15.84 9.84 -3.70
N GLU A 5 17.08 10.04 -4.15
CA GLU A 5 17.42 10.45 -5.51
C GLU A 5 18.62 9.68 -6.06
N GLY A 6 19.07 10.05 -7.27
CA GLY A 6 20.13 9.32 -7.99
C GLY A 6 19.64 8.00 -8.57
N CYS A 7 20.56 7.04 -8.74
CA CYS A 7 20.31 5.72 -9.31
C CYS A 7 19.55 4.82 -8.33
N GLN A 8 18.36 4.35 -8.71
CA GLN A 8 17.47 3.57 -7.86
C GLN A 8 16.97 2.33 -8.60
N HIS A 9 17.59 1.19 -8.30
CA HIS A 9 17.10 -0.11 -8.78
C HIS A 9 15.78 -0.46 -8.08
N ASN A 10 14.79 -0.88 -8.85
CA ASN A 10 13.43 -1.10 -8.34
C ASN A 10 12.78 -2.34 -8.93
N THR A 11 11.60 -2.70 -8.42
CA THR A 11 10.89 -3.94 -8.77
C THR A 11 10.28 -3.94 -10.18
N MET A 12 10.51 -2.89 -10.98
CA MET A 12 10.23 -2.88 -12.42
C MET A 12 11.43 -3.38 -13.24
N ASP A 13 12.43 -3.96 -12.58
CA ASP A 13 13.67 -4.53 -13.15
C ASP A 13 14.50 -3.52 -13.94
N VAL A 14 14.46 -2.24 -13.51
CA VAL A 14 15.17 -1.12 -14.12
C VAL A 14 15.67 -0.16 -13.05
N GLU A 15 16.51 0.78 -13.46
CA GLU A 15 17.04 1.86 -12.64
C GLU A 15 16.32 3.15 -13.00
N TYR A 16 15.69 3.79 -12.00
CA TYR A 16 15.24 5.17 -12.12
C TYR A 16 16.33 6.13 -11.69
N TYR A 17 16.48 7.23 -12.42
CA TYR A 17 17.44 8.28 -12.12
C TYR A 17 16.71 9.54 -11.69
N GLY A 18 16.98 10.00 -10.46
CA GLY A 18 16.35 11.16 -9.86
C GLY A 18 15.09 10.84 -9.05
N PRO A 19 14.47 11.87 -8.45
CA PRO A 19 13.37 11.70 -7.53
C PRO A 19 12.09 11.22 -8.23
N ASN A 20 11.51 10.15 -7.70
CA ASN A 20 10.31 9.50 -8.23
C ASN A 20 9.36 9.11 -7.08
N PRO A 21 8.04 9.04 -7.32
CA PRO A 21 7.08 8.81 -6.26
C PRO A 21 7.17 7.41 -5.65
N GLN A 22 7.42 6.38 -6.46
CA GLN A 22 7.41 5.00 -5.98
C GLN A 22 8.49 4.77 -4.91
N MET A 23 9.74 5.11 -5.21
CA MET A 23 10.86 4.93 -4.28
C MET A 23 10.88 6.01 -3.20
N GLY A 24 10.56 7.26 -3.56
CA GLY A 24 10.51 8.37 -2.60
C GLY A 24 9.51 8.11 -1.48
N ILE A 25 8.28 7.70 -1.80
CA ILE A 25 7.25 7.44 -0.79
C ILE A 25 7.55 6.15 -0.01
N TRP A 26 8.17 5.13 -0.62
CA TRP A 26 8.72 3.98 0.12
C TRP A 26 9.77 4.41 1.16
N TYR A 27 10.68 5.29 0.78
CA TYR A 27 11.72 5.81 1.66
C TYR A 27 11.12 6.60 2.83
N LEU A 28 10.11 7.45 2.60
CA LEU A 28 9.39 8.12 3.67
C LEU A 28 8.72 7.14 4.64
N GLY A 29 8.12 6.07 4.12
CA GLY A 29 7.56 4.99 4.93
C GLY A 29 8.61 4.30 5.79
N ALA A 30 9.80 4.03 5.23
CA ALA A 30 10.92 3.45 5.94
C ALA A 30 11.43 4.37 7.06
N LEU A 31 11.51 5.68 6.82
CA LEU A 31 11.89 6.67 7.84
C LEU A 31 10.88 6.70 9.00
N ARG A 32 9.57 6.70 8.69
CA ARG A 32 8.51 6.65 9.72
C ARG A 32 8.57 5.36 10.53
N ALA A 33 8.76 4.22 9.88
CA ALA A 33 8.91 2.94 10.57
C ALA A 33 10.16 2.92 11.46
N ALA A 34 11.29 3.41 10.95
CA ALA A 34 12.54 3.51 11.70
C ALA A 34 12.41 4.44 12.90
N GLU A 35 11.72 5.57 12.77
CA GLU A 35 11.42 6.48 13.86
C GLU A 35 10.65 5.79 14.99
N GLU A 36 9.57 5.08 14.69
CA GLU A 36 8.76 4.38 15.71
C GLU A 36 9.54 3.24 16.38
N MET A 37 10.34 2.49 15.61
CA MET A 37 11.23 1.46 16.17
C MET A 37 12.31 2.08 17.07
N ALA A 38 12.93 3.20 16.66
CA ALA A 38 13.95 3.91 17.41
C ALA A 38 13.41 4.44 18.75
N LYS A 39 12.21 5.03 18.74
CA LYS A 39 11.50 5.43 19.96
C LYS A 39 11.30 4.25 20.91
N HIS A 40 10.90 3.10 20.38
CA HIS A 40 10.65 1.91 21.18
C HIS A 40 11.92 1.37 21.87
N VAL A 41 13.06 1.37 21.19
CA VAL A 41 14.34 0.90 21.75
C VAL A 41 15.09 1.98 22.54
N GLY A 42 14.54 3.18 22.66
CA GLY A 42 15.12 4.29 23.43
C GLY A 42 16.20 5.09 22.69
N ASP A 43 16.34 4.94 21.37
CA ASP A 43 17.26 5.72 20.56
C ASP A 43 16.61 7.03 20.08
N ALA A 44 16.58 8.01 20.98
CA ALA A 44 15.95 9.31 20.71
C ALA A 44 16.67 10.10 19.61
N GLN A 45 17.99 9.93 19.45
CA GLN A 45 18.77 10.67 18.45
C GLN A 45 18.46 10.16 17.04
N PHE A 46 18.43 8.85 16.86
CA PHE A 46 18.08 8.27 15.56
C PHE A 46 16.60 8.51 15.22
N ALA A 47 15.69 8.42 16.20
CA ALA A 47 14.29 8.78 16.02
C ALA A 47 14.12 10.22 15.50
N ALA A 48 14.82 11.19 16.11
CA ALA A 48 14.80 12.59 15.65
C ALA A 48 15.38 12.74 14.24
N THR A 49 16.48 12.04 13.93
CA THR A 49 17.09 12.06 12.58
C THR A 49 16.11 11.54 11.52
N CYS A 50 15.44 10.42 11.79
CA CYS A 50 14.44 9.85 10.89
C CYS A 50 13.25 10.80 10.69
N HIS A 51 12.78 11.42 11.78
CA HIS A 51 11.68 12.38 11.75
C HIS A 51 12.02 13.60 10.89
N ASP A 52 13.20 14.19 11.10
CA ASP A 52 13.63 15.40 10.39
C ASP A 52 13.80 15.14 8.89
N LEU A 53 14.34 13.97 8.51
CA LEU A 53 14.45 13.55 7.11
C LEU A 53 13.07 13.31 6.51
N PHE A 54 12.16 12.67 7.24
CA PHE A 54 10.79 12.41 6.80
C PHE A 54 10.06 13.73 6.51
N GLU A 55 10.08 14.67 7.44
CA GLU A 55 9.39 15.97 7.31
C GLU A 55 9.90 16.78 6.12
N GLN A 56 11.22 16.77 5.88
CA GLN A 56 11.81 17.46 4.72
C GLN A 56 11.44 16.76 3.41
N GLY A 57 11.58 15.44 3.36
CA GLY A 57 11.32 14.65 2.16
C GLY A 57 9.86 14.67 1.75
N SER A 58 8.94 14.56 2.71
CA SER A 58 7.49 14.67 2.52
C SER A 58 7.13 16.00 1.84
N LYS A 59 7.52 17.12 2.45
CA LYS A 59 7.29 18.47 1.90
C LYS A 59 7.89 18.65 0.52
N TRP A 60 9.10 18.13 0.31
CA TRP A 60 9.77 18.25 -0.98
C TRP A 60 9.03 17.44 -2.05
N ILE A 61 8.70 16.17 -1.79
CA ILE A 61 8.00 15.30 -2.75
C ILE A 61 6.65 15.91 -3.14
N ASP A 62 5.87 16.39 -2.18
CA ASP A 62 4.60 17.07 -2.47
C ASP A 62 4.79 18.31 -3.34
N ALA A 63 5.69 19.22 -2.95
CA ALA A 63 5.88 20.47 -3.65
C ALA A 63 6.48 20.29 -5.05
N ASN A 64 7.23 19.20 -5.28
CA ASN A 64 8.04 19.04 -6.48
C ASN A 64 7.51 18.00 -7.45
N LEU A 65 6.93 16.90 -6.97
CA LEU A 65 6.54 15.78 -7.82
C LEU A 65 5.03 15.77 -8.10
N PHE A 66 4.21 16.34 -7.22
CA PHE A 66 2.77 16.41 -7.45
C PHE A 66 2.43 17.41 -8.56
N ASN A 67 1.73 16.96 -9.59
CA ASN A 67 1.43 17.75 -10.78
C ASN A 67 0.03 18.40 -10.76
N GLY A 68 -0.69 18.30 -9.64
CA GLY A 68 -2.09 18.70 -9.49
C GLY A 68 -3.10 17.54 -9.58
N GLU A 69 -2.70 16.39 -10.12
CA GLU A 69 -3.53 15.19 -10.27
C GLU A 69 -2.86 13.92 -9.71
N TYR A 70 -1.55 13.75 -9.93
CA TYR A 70 -0.74 12.62 -9.49
C TYR A 70 0.75 13.01 -9.39
N TYR A 71 1.60 12.12 -8.89
CA TYR A 71 3.03 12.38 -8.76
C TYR A 71 3.81 11.89 -9.98
N GLU A 72 4.75 12.71 -10.46
CA GLU A 72 5.58 12.40 -11.63
C GLU A 72 7.03 12.08 -11.22
N HIS A 73 7.72 11.30 -12.04
CA HIS A 73 9.15 11.06 -11.91
C HIS A 73 9.92 12.21 -12.58
N LYS A 74 10.71 12.95 -11.79
CA LYS A 74 11.69 13.91 -12.31
C LYS A 74 12.97 13.17 -12.71
N ILE A 75 13.09 12.91 -14.01
CA ILE A 75 14.27 12.24 -14.57
C ILE A 75 15.50 13.14 -14.45
N GLN A 76 16.49 12.68 -13.69
CA GLN A 76 17.77 13.38 -13.50
C GLN A 76 18.94 12.42 -13.74
N PRO A 77 19.39 12.29 -15.00
CA PRO A 77 20.50 11.42 -15.36
C PRO A 77 21.83 11.91 -14.76
N PRO A 78 22.73 11.00 -14.32
CA PRO A 78 24.09 11.38 -13.96
C PRO A 78 24.89 11.80 -15.21
N THR A 79 25.96 12.59 -15.02
CA THR A 79 26.86 12.96 -16.11
C THR A 79 27.76 11.83 -16.55
N ASP A 80 28.11 10.94 -15.62
CA ASP A 80 28.93 9.75 -15.84
C ASP A 80 28.82 8.79 -14.65
N ALA A 81 29.42 7.60 -14.78
CA ALA A 81 29.34 6.54 -13.78
C ALA A 81 29.92 6.91 -12.40
N SER A 82 30.83 7.90 -12.30
CA SER A 82 31.40 8.32 -11.01
C SER A 82 30.39 9.00 -10.09
N GLN A 83 29.26 9.48 -10.63
CA GLN A 83 28.15 10.03 -9.84
C GLN A 83 27.20 8.96 -9.29
N VAL A 84 27.42 7.70 -9.64
CA VAL A 84 26.64 6.57 -9.13
C VAL A 84 27.52 5.77 -8.18
N ALA A 85 27.00 5.48 -6.98
CA ALA A 85 27.71 4.61 -6.05
C ALA A 85 28.00 3.26 -6.69
N ALA A 86 29.23 2.76 -6.54
CA ALA A 86 29.70 1.54 -7.22
C ALA A 86 28.80 0.31 -6.96
N SER A 87 28.19 0.23 -5.78
CA SER A 87 27.25 -0.84 -5.41
C SER A 87 25.92 -0.80 -6.17
N LEU A 88 25.59 0.32 -6.81
CA LEU A 88 24.36 0.51 -7.59
C LEU A 88 24.59 0.31 -9.10
N LEU A 89 25.84 0.11 -9.53
CA LEU A 89 26.20 -0.18 -10.93
C LEU A 89 26.12 -1.69 -11.20
N VAL A 90 24.91 -2.26 -11.12
CA VAL A 90 24.68 -3.71 -11.17
C VAL A 90 24.44 -4.28 -12.57
N GLY A 91 24.57 -3.46 -13.62
CA GLY A 91 24.49 -3.89 -15.02
C GLY A 91 23.08 -4.21 -15.52
N MET A 92 22.04 -3.86 -14.75
CA MET A 92 20.63 -4.01 -15.14
C MET A 92 20.04 -2.72 -15.73
N GLY A 93 20.76 -1.61 -15.61
CA GLY A 93 20.30 -0.28 -15.99
C GLY A 93 20.59 0.15 -17.41
N ALA A 94 20.40 1.44 -17.65
CA ALA A 94 20.59 2.03 -18.95
C ALA A 94 22.02 1.82 -19.48
N LYS A 95 22.14 1.51 -20.78
CA LYS A 95 23.44 1.38 -21.45
C LYS A 95 24.20 2.71 -21.49
N ASP A 96 23.47 3.81 -21.66
CA ASP A 96 23.99 5.18 -21.58
C ASP A 96 23.36 5.87 -20.36
N LEU A 97 24.16 6.06 -19.31
CA LEU A 97 23.70 6.67 -18.06
C LEU A 97 23.30 8.15 -18.23
N THR A 98 23.81 8.83 -19.25
CA THR A 98 23.50 10.25 -19.50
C THR A 98 22.16 10.43 -20.20
N LYS A 99 21.64 9.35 -20.80
CA LYS A 99 20.36 9.29 -21.53
C LYS A 99 19.65 7.97 -21.20
N PRO A 100 19.21 7.79 -19.94
CA PRO A 100 18.74 6.50 -19.51
C PRO A 100 17.41 6.14 -20.17
N ASP A 101 17.36 4.94 -20.76
CA ASP A 101 16.12 4.29 -21.16
C ASP A 101 15.28 3.89 -19.94
N TYR A 102 14.05 3.46 -20.18
CA TYR A 102 13.20 2.78 -19.19
C TYR A 102 12.80 3.60 -17.97
N GLN A 103 12.72 4.92 -18.13
CA GLN A 103 12.26 5.82 -17.07
C GLN A 103 10.72 5.91 -17.07
N LEU A 104 10.14 6.24 -15.91
CA LEU A 104 8.70 6.51 -15.79
C LEU A 104 8.34 7.90 -16.35
N GLY A 105 9.12 8.93 -16.04
CA GLY A 105 8.81 10.31 -16.44
C GLY A 105 7.42 10.78 -15.98
N ALA A 106 6.65 11.40 -16.88
CA ALA A 106 5.32 11.95 -16.61
C ALA A 106 4.19 10.90 -16.52
N GLY A 107 4.53 9.61 -16.46
CA GLY A 107 3.55 8.52 -16.37
C GLY A 107 2.83 8.47 -15.02
N CYS A 108 1.51 8.26 -15.05
CA CYS A 108 0.70 7.90 -13.90
C CYS A 108 0.89 6.40 -13.61
N LEU A 109 1.78 6.07 -12.69
CA LEU A 109 2.07 4.71 -12.27
C LEU A 109 1.01 4.23 -11.27
N VAL A 110 0.46 3.02 -11.47
CA VAL A 110 -0.54 2.42 -10.56
C VAL A 110 0.00 2.24 -9.13
N ASP A 111 1.32 2.04 -9.01
CA ASP A 111 2.03 1.74 -7.77
C ASP A 111 2.67 2.96 -7.10
N GLN A 112 2.45 4.18 -7.62
CA GLN A 112 3.16 5.38 -7.14
C GLN A 112 2.93 5.71 -5.65
N LEU A 113 1.88 5.16 -5.03
CA LEU A 113 1.53 5.34 -3.63
C LEU A 113 1.75 4.09 -2.76
N VAL A 114 2.51 3.10 -3.22
CA VAL A 114 2.72 1.84 -2.49
C VAL A 114 3.28 2.01 -1.07
N GLY A 115 4.16 3.00 -0.88
CA GLY A 115 4.67 3.34 0.45
C GLY A 115 3.58 3.90 1.36
N GLN A 116 2.66 4.72 0.82
CA GLN A 116 1.51 5.25 1.56
C GLN A 116 0.51 4.13 1.91
N TYR A 117 0.21 3.25 0.95
CA TYR A 117 -0.58 2.04 1.19
C TYR A 117 -0.02 1.22 2.37
N THR A 118 1.29 0.99 2.38
CA THR A 118 1.95 0.24 3.44
C THR A 118 1.95 1.01 4.77
N ALA A 119 2.12 2.33 4.73
CA ALA A 119 2.01 3.18 5.92
C ALA A 119 0.63 3.10 6.57
N HIS A 120 -0.46 3.02 5.80
CA HIS A 120 -1.79 2.77 6.36
C HIS A 120 -1.89 1.41 7.04
N VAL A 121 -1.41 0.34 6.38
CA VAL A 121 -1.40 -1.02 6.95
C VAL A 121 -0.62 -1.07 8.27
N CYS A 122 0.51 -0.37 8.34
CA CYS A 122 1.38 -0.35 9.52
C CYS A 122 1.03 0.75 10.54
N GLY A 123 -0.02 1.54 10.33
CA GLY A 123 -0.42 2.61 11.24
C GLY A 123 0.57 3.77 11.36
N LEU A 124 1.33 4.06 10.29
CA LEU A 124 2.40 5.08 10.27
C LEU A 124 1.91 6.49 9.89
N GLY A 125 0.64 6.63 9.53
CA GLY A 125 0.01 7.90 9.13
C GLY A 125 0.19 8.24 7.65
N TYR A 126 -0.02 9.51 7.33
CA TYR A 126 0.21 10.05 5.99
C TYR A 126 1.69 10.40 5.80
N LEU A 127 2.26 9.94 4.69
CA LEU A 127 3.64 10.17 4.30
C LEU A 127 3.80 11.42 3.43
N VAL A 128 2.74 11.79 2.73
CA VAL A 128 2.60 12.98 1.87
C VAL A 128 1.20 13.55 2.08
N ASP A 129 0.89 14.69 1.47
CA ASP A 129 -0.37 15.39 1.67
C ASP A 129 -1.59 14.48 1.41
N LYS A 130 -2.52 14.47 2.36
CA LYS A 130 -3.71 13.61 2.33
C LYS A 130 -4.56 13.85 1.07
N GLU A 131 -4.79 15.10 0.68
CA GLU A 131 -5.61 15.40 -0.48
C GLU A 131 -4.89 15.03 -1.78
N HIS A 132 -3.56 15.15 -1.82
CA HIS A 132 -2.77 14.66 -2.95
C HIS A 132 -2.81 13.13 -3.07
N VAL A 133 -2.77 12.36 -1.96
CA VAL A 133 -2.97 10.91 -1.97
C VAL A 133 -4.33 10.55 -2.57
N ARG A 134 -5.40 11.19 -2.07
CA ARG A 134 -6.78 10.98 -2.56
C ARG A 134 -6.90 11.27 -4.04
N THR A 135 -6.40 12.42 -4.47
CA THR A 135 -6.44 12.87 -5.87
C THR A 135 -5.65 11.92 -6.76
N THR A 136 -4.48 11.45 -6.31
CA THR A 136 -3.65 10.50 -7.06
C THR A 136 -4.36 9.17 -7.29
N LEU A 137 -5.06 8.61 -6.30
CA LEU A 137 -5.83 7.38 -6.47
C LEU A 137 -7.01 7.55 -7.44
N GLN A 138 -7.66 8.72 -7.43
CA GLN A 138 -8.68 9.07 -8.42
C GLN A 138 -8.08 9.16 -9.84
N SER A 139 -6.88 9.73 -9.96
CA SER A 139 -6.14 9.81 -11.22
C SER A 139 -5.73 8.43 -11.74
N ILE A 140 -5.32 7.51 -10.86
CA ILE A 140 -5.06 6.11 -11.22
C ILE A 140 -6.34 5.48 -11.80
N MET A 141 -7.50 5.67 -11.16
CA MET A 141 -8.77 5.19 -11.73
C MET A 141 -9.12 5.87 -13.06
N LYS A 142 -8.86 7.17 -13.20
CA LYS A 142 -9.16 7.93 -14.41
C LYS A 142 -8.30 7.49 -15.60
N TYR A 143 -7.00 7.29 -15.39
CA TYR A 143 -6.03 7.11 -16.47
C TYR A 143 -5.64 5.66 -16.71
N ASN A 144 -5.48 4.86 -15.65
CA ASN A 144 -4.98 3.48 -15.73
C ASN A 144 -6.12 2.47 -15.93
N TYR A 145 -7.36 2.80 -15.56
CA TYR A 145 -8.48 1.89 -15.76
C TYR A 145 -8.79 1.69 -17.24
N ARG A 146 -9.01 0.42 -17.62
CA ARG A 146 -9.49 0.03 -18.93
C ARG A 146 -10.65 -0.94 -18.79
N GLN A 147 -11.72 -0.68 -19.53
CA GLN A 147 -12.86 -1.56 -19.65
C GLN A 147 -12.68 -2.41 -20.91
N GLY A 148 -11.94 -3.51 -20.79
CA GLY A 148 -11.52 -4.35 -21.90
C GLY A 148 -10.18 -3.93 -22.51
N LEU A 149 -9.59 -4.87 -23.24
CA LEU A 149 -8.26 -4.76 -23.85
C LEU A 149 -8.30 -4.89 -25.38
N TYR A 150 -9.48 -4.80 -25.98
CA TYR A 150 -9.62 -4.70 -27.43
C TYR A 150 -8.89 -3.44 -27.93
N GLY A 151 -7.84 -3.64 -28.75
CA GLY A 151 -7.00 -2.56 -29.27
C GLY A 151 -5.91 -2.06 -28.30
N HIS A 152 -5.78 -2.64 -27.11
CA HIS A 152 -4.66 -2.37 -26.22
C HIS A 152 -3.41 -3.09 -26.73
N PHE A 153 -2.42 -2.34 -27.16
CA PHE A 153 -1.11 -2.89 -27.50
C PHE A 153 -0.30 -3.14 -26.22
N ASN A 154 0.17 -4.36 -26.06
CA ASN A 154 1.09 -4.76 -25.00
C ASN A 154 2.38 -5.30 -25.62
N CYS A 155 3.51 -4.65 -25.34
CA CYS A 155 4.81 -5.05 -25.90
C CYS A 155 5.49 -6.19 -25.14
N MET A 156 4.90 -6.66 -24.04
CA MET A 156 5.45 -7.72 -23.18
C MET A 156 4.41 -8.83 -22.94
N ARG A 157 4.25 -9.30 -21.69
CA ARG A 157 3.42 -10.46 -21.32
C ARG A 157 1.99 -10.01 -21.04
N SER A 158 1.02 -10.81 -21.46
CA SER A 158 -0.39 -10.50 -21.29
C SER A 158 -1.02 -11.36 -20.19
N PHE A 159 -1.52 -10.71 -19.14
CA PHE A 159 -2.16 -11.35 -17.97
C PHE A 159 -3.69 -11.14 -17.91
N ALA A 160 -4.23 -10.38 -18.86
CA ALA A 160 -5.65 -10.16 -19.06
C ALA A 160 -5.96 -10.12 -20.56
N LEU A 161 -7.18 -10.47 -20.96
CA LEU A 161 -7.58 -10.71 -22.34
C LEU A 161 -8.99 -10.16 -22.63
N GLY A 162 -9.23 -9.78 -23.89
CA GLY A 162 -10.59 -9.54 -24.41
C GLY A 162 -11.35 -8.43 -23.68
N ASP A 163 -12.47 -8.78 -23.06
CA ASP A 163 -13.38 -7.89 -22.35
C ASP A 163 -13.02 -7.68 -20.86
N GLU A 164 -11.89 -8.24 -20.42
CA GLU A 164 -11.45 -8.14 -19.02
C GLU A 164 -11.04 -6.71 -18.65
N SER A 165 -11.57 -6.24 -17.52
CA SER A 165 -11.26 -4.93 -16.98
C SER A 165 -10.03 -4.97 -16.09
N ILE A 166 -9.21 -3.91 -16.16
CA ILE A 166 -7.89 -3.87 -15.50
C ILE A 166 -7.53 -2.48 -15.00
N LEU A 167 -6.55 -2.40 -14.09
CA LEU A 167 -5.70 -1.22 -13.94
C LEU A 167 -4.35 -1.48 -14.61
N LEU A 168 -4.01 -0.62 -15.57
CA LEU A 168 -2.75 -0.70 -16.32
C LEU A 168 -1.57 -0.26 -15.46
N MET A 169 -0.39 -0.86 -15.65
CA MET A 169 0.80 -0.49 -14.88
C MET A 169 1.12 1.01 -14.94
N ALA A 170 1.16 1.61 -16.13
CA ALA A 170 1.24 3.07 -16.24
C ALA A 170 0.44 3.62 -17.42
N ALA A 171 -0.19 4.76 -17.18
CA ALA A 171 -0.82 5.57 -18.22
C ALA A 171 -0.04 6.86 -18.44
N TYR A 172 0.01 7.35 -19.68
CA TYR A 172 0.71 8.57 -20.05
C TYR A 172 -0.30 9.58 -20.62
N PRO A 173 -1.08 10.26 -19.77
CA PRO A 173 -2.07 11.24 -20.23
C PRO A 173 -1.44 12.53 -20.77
N LYS A 174 -0.15 12.76 -20.47
CA LYS A 174 0.65 13.89 -20.95
C LYS A 174 1.73 13.39 -21.93
N GLU A 175 3.00 13.55 -21.57
CA GLU A 175 4.13 13.08 -22.36
C GLU A 175 4.47 11.63 -22.01
N ARG A 176 4.82 10.84 -23.03
CA ARG A 176 5.33 9.49 -22.87
C ARG A 176 6.79 9.46 -23.36
N PRO A 177 7.75 8.99 -22.54
CA PRO A 177 9.11 8.76 -23.02
C PRO A 177 9.13 7.88 -24.28
N ASN A 178 10.13 8.07 -25.15
CA ASN A 178 10.27 7.23 -26.36
C ASN A 178 10.42 5.74 -26.03
N ASN A 179 11.08 5.44 -24.90
CA ASN A 179 11.31 4.10 -24.40
C ASN A 179 11.03 4.07 -22.88
N PRO A 180 9.75 3.99 -22.46
CA PRO A 180 9.36 3.95 -21.05
C PRO A 180 9.74 2.61 -20.40
N PHE A 181 9.59 2.50 -19.08
CA PHE A 181 9.87 1.24 -18.37
C PHE A 181 9.10 0.05 -18.99
N PRO A 182 9.70 -1.17 -19.08
CA PRO A 182 9.20 -2.24 -19.96
C PRO A 182 7.76 -2.70 -19.69
N TYR A 183 7.35 -2.68 -18.42
CA TYR A 183 6.07 -3.23 -17.98
C TYR A 183 4.90 -2.26 -18.08
N PHE A 184 5.09 -1.05 -18.62
CA PHE A 184 4.08 0.00 -18.60
C PHE A 184 2.74 -0.39 -19.24
N THR A 185 2.74 -1.32 -20.21
CA THR A 185 1.54 -1.85 -20.87
C THR A 185 1.02 -3.17 -20.28
N GLU A 186 1.69 -3.74 -19.28
CA GLU A 186 1.24 -4.96 -18.61
C GLU A 186 0.17 -4.66 -17.56
N VAL A 187 -0.40 -5.73 -17.02
CA VAL A 187 -1.39 -5.72 -15.94
C VAL A 187 -0.95 -6.73 -14.90
N MET A 188 -0.85 -6.34 -13.65
CA MET A 188 -0.28 -7.21 -12.62
C MET A 188 -1.10 -7.11 -11.34
N THR A 189 -1.73 -8.21 -10.93
CA THR A 189 -2.75 -8.22 -9.87
C THR A 189 -2.26 -7.65 -8.55
N GLY A 190 -1.00 -7.90 -8.18
CA GLY A 190 -0.44 -7.36 -6.93
C GLY A 190 -0.42 -5.83 -6.88
N PHE A 191 -0.10 -5.19 -8.01
CA PHE A 191 -0.10 -3.73 -8.14
C PHE A 191 -1.52 -3.16 -8.21
N GLU A 192 -2.44 -3.89 -8.85
CA GLU A 192 -3.86 -3.53 -8.86
C GLU A 192 -4.46 -3.59 -7.44
N TYR A 193 -4.10 -4.61 -6.64
CA TYR A 193 -4.49 -4.69 -5.24
C TYR A 193 -3.89 -3.55 -4.41
N ALA A 194 -2.62 -3.19 -4.61
CA ALA A 194 -2.02 -2.08 -3.88
C ALA A 194 -2.80 -0.76 -4.11
N ALA A 195 -3.13 -0.44 -5.36
CA ALA A 195 -3.94 0.72 -5.69
C ALA A 195 -5.39 0.60 -5.15
N ALA A 196 -6.01 -0.57 -5.32
CA ALA A 196 -7.39 -0.81 -4.86
C ALA A 196 -7.51 -0.68 -3.34
N VAL A 197 -6.56 -1.22 -2.58
CA VAL A 197 -6.55 -1.11 -1.11
C VAL A 197 -6.21 0.32 -0.68
N GLY A 198 -5.32 1.02 -1.40
CA GLY A 198 -5.13 2.46 -1.22
C GLY A 198 -6.44 3.23 -1.35
N MET A 199 -7.26 2.92 -2.37
CA MET A 199 -8.60 3.50 -2.53
C MET A 199 -9.52 3.19 -1.35
N LEU A 200 -9.45 1.99 -0.77
CA LEU A 200 -10.25 1.64 0.41
C LEU A 200 -9.87 2.46 1.63
N TYR A 201 -8.57 2.68 1.88
CA TYR A 201 -8.08 3.51 2.99
C TYR A 201 -8.47 4.99 2.83
N GLU A 202 -8.64 5.45 1.58
CA GLU A 202 -9.02 6.83 1.26
C GLU A 202 -10.52 7.02 1.03
N ASP A 203 -11.37 6.15 1.59
CA ASP A 203 -12.84 6.22 1.48
C ASP A 203 -13.37 6.19 0.02
N GLN A 204 -12.55 5.75 -0.95
CA GLN A 204 -12.93 5.52 -2.34
C GLN A 204 -13.44 4.08 -2.52
N THR A 205 -14.26 3.62 -1.58
CA THR A 205 -14.66 2.21 -1.40
C THR A 205 -15.26 1.60 -2.67
N LYS A 206 -16.09 2.37 -3.39
CA LYS A 206 -16.72 1.91 -4.63
C LYS A 206 -15.69 1.52 -5.68
N GLU A 207 -14.68 2.36 -5.89
CA GLU A 207 -13.66 2.15 -6.91
C GLU A 207 -12.65 1.07 -6.48
N GLY A 208 -12.24 1.06 -5.20
CA GLY A 208 -11.40 -0.01 -4.66
C GLY A 208 -12.06 -1.40 -4.79
N LEU A 209 -13.34 -1.53 -4.41
CA LEU A 209 -14.09 -2.77 -4.59
C LEU A 209 -14.32 -3.12 -6.06
N LYS A 210 -14.48 -2.13 -6.94
CA LYS A 210 -14.58 -2.37 -8.39
C LYS A 210 -13.31 -3.02 -8.93
N CYS A 211 -12.13 -2.50 -8.57
CA CYS A 211 -10.85 -3.10 -8.99
C CYS A 211 -10.68 -4.52 -8.47
N ILE A 212 -11.00 -4.76 -7.18
CA ILE A 212 -10.95 -6.11 -6.61
C ILE A 212 -11.89 -7.06 -7.37
N ARG A 213 -13.13 -6.65 -7.66
CA ARG A 213 -14.07 -7.47 -8.47
C ARG A 213 -13.51 -7.76 -9.86
N ASN A 214 -12.93 -6.78 -10.55
CA ASN A 214 -12.33 -7.00 -11.85
C ASN A 214 -11.17 -8.01 -11.82
N ILE A 215 -10.37 -8.01 -10.75
CA ILE A 215 -9.37 -9.06 -10.52
C ILE A 215 -10.08 -10.41 -10.34
N ARG A 216 -11.06 -10.50 -9.43
CA ARG A 216 -11.77 -11.76 -9.16
C ARG A 216 -12.52 -12.32 -10.38
N ASP A 217 -13.05 -11.46 -11.25
CA ASP A 217 -13.73 -11.85 -12.49
C ASP A 217 -12.78 -12.42 -13.56
N ARG A 218 -11.47 -12.17 -13.45
CA ARG A 218 -10.44 -12.83 -14.27
C ARG A 218 -10.04 -14.20 -13.73
N TYR A 219 -10.27 -14.45 -12.44
CA TYR A 219 -9.92 -15.67 -11.72
C TYR A 219 -11.16 -16.29 -11.04
N ASP A 220 -12.26 -16.37 -11.79
CA ASP A 220 -13.58 -16.83 -11.34
C ASP A 220 -13.70 -18.37 -11.21
N GLY A 221 -12.64 -19.12 -11.52
CA GLY A 221 -12.61 -20.58 -11.56
C GLY A 221 -13.06 -21.19 -12.88
N ARG A 222 -13.72 -20.42 -13.76
CA ARG A 222 -14.03 -20.82 -15.13
C ARG A 222 -12.96 -20.39 -16.12
N LYS A 223 -12.49 -19.14 -15.99
CA LYS A 223 -11.43 -18.56 -16.84
C LYS A 223 -10.05 -18.97 -16.37
N ARG A 224 -9.78 -18.81 -15.07
CA ARG A 224 -8.50 -19.08 -14.42
C ARG A 224 -8.73 -19.51 -12.97
N SER A 225 -7.75 -20.19 -12.37
CA SER A 225 -7.84 -20.66 -10.99
C SER A 225 -8.01 -19.49 -10.00
N PRO A 226 -8.96 -19.56 -9.05
CA PRO A 226 -9.19 -18.48 -8.07
C PRO A 226 -8.05 -18.27 -7.07
N PHE A 227 -7.07 -19.18 -7.06
CA PHE A 227 -5.94 -19.25 -6.13
C PHE A 227 -4.59 -19.08 -6.84
N ASP A 228 -4.61 -18.63 -8.10
CA ASP A 228 -3.43 -18.52 -8.95
C ASP A 228 -3.48 -17.26 -9.80
N GLU A 229 -3.48 -16.12 -9.11
CA GLU A 229 -3.44 -14.79 -9.73
C GLU A 229 -2.07 -14.55 -10.38
N ALA A 230 -1.95 -14.92 -11.66
CA ALA A 230 -0.70 -14.88 -12.41
C ALA A 230 -0.13 -13.47 -12.62
N GLU A 231 1.19 -13.37 -12.54
CA GLU A 231 2.00 -12.17 -12.84
C GLU A 231 3.27 -12.64 -13.56
N CYS A 232 4.46 -12.67 -12.96
CA CYS A 232 5.65 -13.26 -13.58
C CYS A 232 5.66 -14.81 -13.53
N GLY A 233 4.53 -15.43 -13.88
CA GLY A 233 4.28 -16.88 -13.81
C GLY A 233 3.11 -17.24 -12.90
N HIS A 234 2.96 -18.55 -12.67
CA HIS A 234 1.99 -19.12 -11.73
C HIS A 234 2.50 -19.03 -10.29
N HIS A 235 1.60 -19.03 -9.32
CA HIS A 235 1.85 -18.99 -7.89
C HIS A 235 2.67 -17.77 -7.43
N TYR A 236 2.45 -16.63 -8.10
CA TYR A 236 3.19 -15.42 -7.80
C TYR A 236 2.70 -14.77 -6.48
N ALA A 237 3.63 -14.51 -5.57
CA ALA A 237 3.31 -14.10 -4.20
C ALA A 237 2.63 -12.72 -4.09
N ARG A 238 2.84 -11.83 -5.07
CA ARG A 238 2.44 -10.42 -4.97
C ARG A 238 0.93 -10.24 -4.76
N ALA A 239 0.11 -11.14 -5.31
CA ALA A 239 -1.34 -11.08 -5.19
C ALA A 239 -1.86 -11.33 -3.76
N MET A 240 -1.00 -11.84 -2.85
CA MET A 240 -1.30 -11.88 -1.41
C MET A 240 -1.48 -10.48 -0.79
N ALA A 241 -1.09 -9.41 -1.49
CA ALA A 241 -1.45 -8.03 -1.12
C ALA A 241 -2.97 -7.83 -0.94
N SER A 242 -3.80 -8.67 -1.57
CA SER A 242 -5.25 -8.70 -1.39
C SER A 242 -5.70 -8.83 0.07
N TRP A 243 -4.87 -9.44 0.94
CA TRP A 243 -5.17 -9.54 2.38
C TRP A 243 -5.38 -8.16 3.04
N ALA A 244 -4.64 -7.14 2.59
CA ALA A 244 -4.75 -5.80 3.14
C ALA A 244 -6.12 -5.16 2.92
N ALA A 245 -6.92 -5.64 1.95
CA ALA A 245 -8.31 -5.22 1.78
C ALA A 245 -9.16 -5.59 3.00
N VAL A 246 -8.90 -6.73 3.64
CA VAL A 246 -9.59 -7.14 4.88
C VAL A 246 -9.29 -6.11 5.98
N LEU A 247 -8.03 -5.69 6.11
CA LEU A 247 -7.61 -4.72 7.11
C LEU A 247 -8.28 -3.36 6.88
N ALA A 248 -8.25 -2.86 5.64
CA ALA A 248 -8.87 -1.59 5.26
C ALA A 248 -10.39 -1.58 5.50
N LEU A 249 -11.11 -2.64 5.10
CA LEU A 249 -12.56 -2.73 5.24
C LEU A 249 -13.02 -2.93 6.69
N THR A 250 -12.21 -3.58 7.51
CA THR A 250 -12.56 -3.87 8.92
C THR A 250 -12.03 -2.82 9.89
N GLY A 251 -11.19 -1.89 9.42
CA GLY A 251 -10.41 -0.98 10.26
C GLY A 251 -9.49 -1.72 11.23
N PHE A 252 -9.13 -2.98 10.94
CA PHE A 252 -8.33 -3.79 11.84
C PHE A 252 -6.90 -3.27 11.94
N HIS A 253 -6.47 -3.00 13.16
CA HIS A 253 -5.08 -2.71 13.49
C HIS A 253 -4.71 -3.35 14.84
N TYR A 254 -3.50 -3.88 14.94
CA TYR A 254 -2.96 -4.45 16.18
C TYR A 254 -1.57 -3.91 16.47
N SER A 255 -1.36 -3.42 17.70
CA SER A 255 -0.04 -3.06 18.22
C SER A 255 0.43 -4.15 19.18
N GLY A 256 1.51 -4.84 18.81
CA GLY A 256 2.15 -5.83 19.69
C GLY A 256 2.86 -5.19 20.90
N VAL A 257 3.33 -3.96 20.75
CA VAL A 257 3.98 -3.17 21.81
C VAL A 257 2.95 -2.74 22.85
N ASP A 258 1.87 -2.08 22.41
CA ASP A 258 0.84 -1.57 23.31
C ASP A 258 -0.13 -2.66 23.75
N LYS A 259 -0.13 -3.81 23.07
CA LYS A 259 -1.13 -4.88 23.21
C LYS A 259 -2.53 -4.31 22.99
N SER A 260 -2.71 -3.60 21.89
CA SER A 260 -3.98 -2.93 21.56
C SER A 260 -4.55 -3.42 20.24
N MET A 261 -5.88 -3.49 20.16
CA MET A 261 -6.61 -3.85 18.94
C MET A 261 -7.61 -2.74 18.60
N THR A 262 -7.63 -2.32 17.35
CA THR A 262 -8.55 -1.32 16.80
C THR A 262 -9.37 -1.92 15.68
N LEU A 263 -10.66 -1.58 15.60
CA LEU A 263 -11.58 -1.96 14.53
C LEU A 263 -12.46 -0.78 14.10
N ALA A 264 -13.04 -0.86 12.91
CA ALA A 264 -14.20 -0.06 12.53
C ALA A 264 -15.46 -0.51 13.31
N PRO A 265 -16.41 0.39 13.60
CA PRO A 265 -17.60 0.09 14.40
C PRO A 265 -18.74 -0.54 13.59
N ASP A 266 -18.42 -1.38 12.61
CA ASP A 266 -19.39 -2.00 11.72
C ASP A 266 -19.88 -3.34 12.27
N GLU A 267 -21.20 -3.55 12.26
CA GLU A 267 -21.81 -4.78 12.77
C GLU A 267 -21.50 -5.98 11.88
N GLY A 268 -21.27 -7.14 12.49
CA GLY A 268 -20.97 -8.37 11.77
C GLY A 268 -19.89 -9.20 12.43
N THR A 269 -19.48 -10.26 11.73
CA THR A 269 -18.41 -11.16 12.15
C THR A 269 -17.31 -11.14 11.10
N CYS A 270 -16.07 -10.87 11.53
CA CYS A 270 -14.91 -10.88 10.64
C CYS A 270 -13.75 -11.66 11.24
N PHE A 271 -12.86 -12.11 10.37
CA PHE A 271 -11.60 -12.74 10.74
C PHE A 271 -10.59 -11.67 11.18
N TRP A 272 -9.68 -12.05 12.08
CA TRP A 272 -8.49 -11.27 12.41
C TRP A 272 -7.28 -12.19 12.63
N SER A 273 -6.09 -11.65 12.37
CA SER A 273 -4.81 -12.26 12.72
C SER A 273 -3.78 -11.20 13.10
N ASN A 274 -2.85 -11.52 13.99
CA ASN A 274 -1.85 -10.57 14.50
C ASN A 274 -0.40 -11.11 14.48
N GLY A 275 -0.14 -12.15 13.68
CA GLY A 275 1.17 -12.80 13.56
C GLY A 275 1.44 -13.91 14.58
N TYR A 276 0.80 -13.89 15.75
CA TYR A 276 0.98 -14.92 16.80
C TYR A 276 -0.31 -15.68 17.14
N ALA A 277 -1.47 -15.07 16.85
CA ALA A 277 -2.79 -15.62 17.07
C ALA A 277 -3.74 -15.21 15.94
N TRP A 278 -4.83 -15.94 15.81
CA TRP A 278 -5.92 -15.62 14.89
C TRP A 278 -7.26 -16.11 15.38
N GLY A 279 -8.33 -15.50 14.87
CA GLY A 279 -9.68 -15.87 15.22
C GLY A 279 -10.72 -15.00 14.55
N THR A 280 -11.85 -14.81 15.23
CA THR A 280 -12.92 -13.93 14.76
C THR A 280 -13.31 -12.94 15.83
N TYR A 281 -13.84 -11.80 15.41
CA TYR A 281 -14.57 -10.90 16.29
C TYR A 281 -16.00 -10.78 15.78
N THR A 282 -16.92 -10.40 16.65
CA THR A 282 -18.30 -10.07 16.30
C THR A 282 -18.70 -8.79 17.01
N LEU A 283 -19.20 -7.82 16.24
CA LEU A 283 -19.73 -6.56 16.74
C LEU A 283 -21.26 -6.56 16.58
N LYS A 284 -21.97 -6.23 17.66
CA LYS A 284 -23.43 -6.09 17.68
C LYS A 284 -23.82 -4.80 18.40
N ARG A 285 -24.67 -3.99 17.77
CA ARG A 285 -25.14 -2.75 18.37
C ARG A 285 -26.20 -3.05 19.43
N SER A 286 -26.02 -2.43 20.60
CA SER A 286 -26.93 -2.55 21.74
C SER A 286 -27.20 -1.15 22.30
N GLY A 287 -28.19 -0.48 21.71
CA GLY A 287 -28.49 0.93 22.00
C GLY A 287 -27.31 1.85 21.68
N LYS A 288 -26.77 2.53 22.72
CA LYS A 288 -25.59 3.41 22.61
C LYS A 288 -24.26 2.68 22.82
N ARG A 289 -24.29 1.35 22.92
CA ARG A 289 -23.10 0.50 23.14
C ARG A 289 -22.89 -0.41 21.94
N MET A 290 -21.65 -0.84 21.77
CA MET A 290 -21.27 -1.93 20.87
C MET A 290 -20.84 -3.11 21.73
N ASP A 291 -21.54 -4.23 21.62
CA ASP A 291 -21.14 -5.50 22.22
C ASP A 291 -20.11 -6.16 21.31
N VAL A 292 -18.99 -6.54 21.90
CA VAL A 292 -17.84 -7.16 21.25
C VAL A 292 -17.69 -8.57 21.76
N THR A 293 -17.72 -9.55 20.86
CA THR A 293 -17.30 -10.93 21.15
C THR A 293 -16.03 -11.22 20.38
N LEU A 294 -14.95 -11.55 21.09
CA LEU A 294 -13.65 -11.86 20.51
C LEU A 294 -13.33 -13.33 20.74
N SER A 295 -13.23 -14.11 19.67
CA SER A 295 -12.90 -15.54 19.72
C SER A 295 -11.47 -15.75 19.23
N VAL A 296 -10.67 -16.49 19.99
CA VAL A 296 -9.31 -16.89 19.61
C VAL A 296 -9.37 -18.35 19.18
N LEU A 297 -9.09 -18.60 17.89
CA LEU A 297 -9.13 -19.95 17.33
C LEU A 297 -7.78 -20.66 17.50
N GLN A 298 -6.68 -19.91 17.38
CA GLN A 298 -5.33 -20.40 17.67
C GLN A 298 -4.48 -19.26 18.25
N GLY A 299 -3.54 -19.63 19.11
CA GLY A 299 -2.58 -18.73 19.74
C GLY A 299 -3.14 -18.11 21.02
N ASP A 300 -2.40 -17.15 21.57
CA ASP A 300 -2.79 -16.45 22.79
C ASP A 300 -2.87 -14.95 22.51
N LEU A 301 -4.01 -14.35 22.86
CA LEU A 301 -4.23 -12.93 22.72
C LEU A 301 -4.14 -12.25 24.08
N THR A 302 -3.32 -11.20 24.18
CA THR A 302 -3.31 -10.29 25.32
C THR A 302 -3.67 -8.89 24.87
N LEU A 303 -4.65 -8.24 25.51
CA LEU A 303 -5.05 -6.87 25.23
C LEU A 303 -5.08 -6.01 26.49
N THR A 304 -4.43 -4.85 26.43
CA THR A 304 -4.56 -3.76 27.43
C THR A 304 -5.64 -2.77 27.02
N LYS A 305 -5.91 -2.65 25.71
CA LYS A 305 -6.87 -1.70 25.14
C LYS A 305 -7.55 -2.26 23.90
N PHE A 306 -8.84 -2.00 23.78
CA PHE A 306 -9.61 -2.27 22.57
C PHE A 306 -10.31 -0.98 22.11
N VAL A 307 -10.23 -0.66 20.82
CA VAL A 307 -10.72 0.59 20.23
C VAL A 307 -11.69 0.30 19.10
N LEU A 308 -12.79 1.06 19.07
CA LEU A 308 -13.67 1.18 17.92
C LEU A 308 -13.55 2.60 17.37
N THR A 309 -12.96 2.74 16.19
CA THR A 309 -12.65 4.04 15.57
C THR A 309 -13.90 4.90 15.47
N GLY A 310 -13.82 6.15 15.94
CA GLY A 310 -14.94 7.09 15.95
C GLY A 310 -16.10 6.74 16.90
N HIS A 311 -16.04 5.61 17.62
CA HIS A 311 -17.09 5.19 18.55
C HIS A 311 -16.62 5.25 20.02
N GLY A 312 -15.50 4.64 20.38
CA GLY A 312 -15.02 4.64 21.76
C GLY A 312 -13.95 3.57 22.02
N TYR A 313 -13.52 3.43 23.27
CA TYR A 313 -12.54 2.40 23.63
C TYR A 313 -12.83 1.80 25.01
N ARG A 314 -12.23 0.65 25.26
CA ARG A 314 -12.14 0.01 26.58
C ARG A 314 -10.67 -0.23 26.91
N ALA A 315 -10.19 0.39 27.98
CA ALA A 315 -8.94 0.00 28.62
C ALA A 315 -9.25 -1.07 29.68
N PHE A 316 -8.39 -2.09 29.80
CA PHE A 316 -8.55 -3.16 30.77
C PHE A 316 -7.59 -2.94 31.94
N GLU A 317 -8.11 -2.80 33.16
CA GLU A 317 -7.29 -2.63 34.38
C GLU A 317 -6.29 -3.77 34.58
N LYS A 318 -6.72 -4.99 34.26
CA LYS A 318 -5.86 -6.16 34.09
C LYS A 318 -5.92 -6.57 32.61
N PRO A 319 -4.79 -6.84 31.94
CA PRO A 319 -4.80 -7.24 30.54
C PRO A 319 -5.78 -8.39 30.29
N LEU A 320 -6.64 -8.22 29.30
CA LEU A 320 -7.53 -9.27 28.83
C LEU A 320 -6.66 -10.35 28.17
N GLN A 321 -6.69 -11.56 28.71
CA GLN A 321 -6.02 -12.72 28.13
C GLN A 321 -7.06 -13.71 27.64
N VAL A 322 -6.91 -14.15 26.39
CA VAL A 322 -7.80 -15.12 25.75
C VAL A 322 -6.94 -16.16 25.04
N ALA A 323 -7.02 -17.41 25.49
CA ALA A 323 -6.26 -18.51 24.92
C ALA A 323 -7.00 -19.17 23.75
N ALA A 324 -6.31 -20.03 23.01
CA ALA A 324 -6.88 -20.81 21.92
C ALA A 324 -8.15 -21.57 22.36
N GLY A 325 -9.19 -21.51 21.52
CA GLY A 325 -10.51 -22.11 21.78
C GLY A 325 -11.41 -21.29 22.71
N GLN A 326 -10.92 -20.19 23.28
CA GLN A 326 -11.70 -19.35 24.19
C GLN A 326 -12.30 -18.12 23.50
N ARG A 327 -13.26 -17.50 24.17
CA ARG A 327 -13.84 -16.23 23.76
C ARG A 327 -13.95 -15.27 24.94
N ALA A 328 -13.81 -13.98 24.67
CA ALA A 328 -14.13 -12.90 25.59
C ALA A 328 -15.31 -12.09 25.07
N THR A 329 -16.14 -11.56 25.97
CA THR A 329 -17.23 -10.64 25.62
C THR A 329 -17.17 -9.40 26.50
N PHE A 330 -17.32 -8.24 25.90
CA PHE A 330 -17.33 -6.95 26.57
C PHE A 330 -18.09 -5.92 25.74
N ALA A 331 -18.45 -4.78 26.34
CA ALA A 331 -19.12 -3.69 25.64
C ALA A 331 -18.26 -2.42 25.59
N ILE A 332 -18.42 -1.63 24.53
CA ILE A 332 -17.83 -0.30 24.37
C ILE A 332 -18.95 0.72 24.23
N ALA A 333 -19.01 1.67 25.15
CA ALA A 333 -19.93 2.79 25.07
C ALA A 333 -19.44 3.82 24.06
N ARG A 334 -20.38 4.48 23.38
CA ARG A 334 -20.05 5.63 22.54
C ARG A 334 -19.40 6.72 23.41
N ALA A 335 -18.22 7.21 23.00
CA ALA A 335 -17.59 8.40 23.55
C ALA A 335 -18.55 9.59 23.37
N LYS A 336 -18.61 10.46 24.38
CA LYS A 336 -19.50 11.64 24.35
C LYS A 336 -19.05 12.64 23.31
#